data_AF-A0ABD6Y4T7-F1
#
_entry.id   AF-A0ABD6Y4T7-F1
#
_cell.length_a   1.000
_cell.length_b   1.000
_cell.length_c   1.000
_cell.angle_alpha   90.00
_cell.angle_beta   90.00
_cell.angle_gamma   90.00
#
_symmetry.space_group_name_H-M   'P 1'
#
loop_
_entity.id
_entity.type
_entity.pdbx_description
1 polymer ?
#
loop_
_entity_poly.entity_id
_entity_poly.type
_entity_poly.pdbx_seq_one_letter_code
_entity_poly.pdbx_strand_id
1 'polypeptide(L)'
;MEKERIEWVDIAKGIAIIAMIIGHGCPKRAIVSFIFSFHMPLFFILSGYTSGQVLTWEKFKKKGVNAFFRVWLLAVLMIVLLGFETMFVNNLDSRLLFRNIFLSDLKGIFWGSNIQAINLMNVGVMWFLIVFFWSKILYNFFQVCFDNKYNGGL
;
A
#
# COMPACT_ATOMS: atom_id res chain seq x y z
N MET A 1 9.87 13.75 -24.86
CA MET A 1 10.83 12.85 -24.18
C MET A 1 10.06 11.64 -23.73
N GLU A 2 10.28 10.52 -24.40
CA GLU A 2 9.68 9.25 -24.06
C GLU A 2 10.14 8.86 -22.64
N LYS A 3 9.19 8.53 -21.78
CA LYS A 3 9.49 8.20 -20.39
C LYS A 3 10.07 6.80 -20.39
N GLU A 4 11.39 6.67 -20.49
CA GLU A 4 12.07 5.37 -20.48
C GLU A 4 11.65 4.59 -19.24
N ARG A 5 10.86 3.54 -19.46
CA ARG A 5 10.46 2.63 -18.40
C ARG A 5 11.61 1.68 -18.15
N ILE A 6 11.91 1.49 -16.87
CA ILE A 6 13.02 0.65 -16.47
C ILE A 6 12.50 -0.78 -16.36
N GLU A 7 12.72 -1.59 -17.40
CA GLU A 7 12.15 -2.94 -17.54
C GLU A 7 12.48 -3.85 -16.36
N TRP A 8 13.72 -3.79 -15.85
CA TRP A 8 14.12 -4.60 -14.70
C TRP A 8 13.33 -4.27 -13.42
N VAL A 9 12.91 -3.01 -13.26
CA VAL A 9 12.09 -2.60 -12.10
C VAL A 9 10.70 -3.21 -12.20
N ASP A 10 10.13 -3.24 -13.40
CA ASP A 10 8.80 -3.81 -13.61
C ASP A 10 8.82 -5.34 -13.44
N ILE A 11 9.88 -6.02 -13.91
CA ILE A 11 10.11 -7.45 -13.65
C ILE A 11 10.25 -7.73 -12.15
N ALA A 12 11.05 -6.94 -11.43
CA ALA A 12 11.25 -7.13 -9.99
C ALA A 12 9.95 -6.94 -9.19
N LYS A 13 9.11 -5.96 -9.55
CA LYS A 13 7.77 -5.80 -8.96
C LYS A 13 6.88 -7.01 -9.27
N GLY A 14 6.91 -7.51 -10.49
CA GLY A 14 6.15 -8.71 -10.89
C GLY A 14 6.53 -9.92 -10.05
N ILE A 15 7.82 -10.19 -9.89
CA ILE A 15 8.33 -11.28 -9.04
C ILE A 15 7.86 -11.12 -7.59
N ALA A 16 7.90 -9.90 -7.05
CA ALA A 16 7.45 -9.63 -5.69
C ALA A 16 5.94 -9.88 -5.48
N ILE A 17 5.10 -9.56 -6.48
CA ILE A 17 3.66 -9.85 -6.44
C ILE A 17 3.41 -11.36 -6.50
N ILE A 18 4.08 -12.09 -7.39
CA ILE A 18 3.95 -13.55 -7.50
C ILE A 18 4.38 -14.22 -6.19
N ALA A 19 5.51 -13.79 -5.63
CA ALA A 19 5.98 -14.28 -4.34
C ALA A 19 4.94 -14.05 -3.23
N MET A 20 4.34 -12.86 -3.17
CA MET A 20 3.27 -12.56 -2.20
C MET A 20 2.08 -13.54 -2.33
N ILE A 21 1.62 -13.81 -3.56
CA ILE A 21 0.51 -14.76 -3.81
C ILE A 21 0.89 -16.17 -3.32
N ILE A 22 2.10 -16.64 -3.62
CA ILE A 22 2.60 -17.94 -3.17
C ILE A 22 2.69 -17.99 -1.63
N GLY A 23 3.12 -16.90 -1.01
CA GLY A 23 3.19 -16.76 0.45
C GLY A 23 1.81 -16.88 1.12
N HIS A 24 0.75 -16.38 0.50
CA HIS A 24 -0.61 -16.55 1.02
C HIS A 24 -1.20 -17.94 0.73
N GLY A 25 -0.79 -18.61 -0.35
CA GLY A 25 -1.28 -19.94 -0.71
C GLY A 25 -0.60 -21.10 0.03
N CYS A 26 0.57 -20.89 0.65
CA CYS A 26 1.34 -21.97 1.27
C CYS A 26 1.20 -21.97 2.81
N PRO A 27 0.74 -23.07 3.44
CA PRO A 27 0.60 -23.16 4.89
C PRO A 27 1.94 -23.32 5.65
N LYS A 28 3.07 -23.44 4.94
CA LYS A 28 4.40 -23.59 5.55
C LYS A 28 4.92 -22.25 6.09
N ARG A 29 4.85 -22.06 7.41
CA ARG A 29 5.30 -20.84 8.13
C ARG A 29 6.69 -20.31 7.71
N ALA A 30 7.64 -21.20 7.40
CA ALA A 30 8.99 -20.80 6.98
C ALA A 30 9.00 -20.03 5.65
N ILE A 31 8.21 -20.48 4.67
CA ILE A 31 8.11 -19.85 3.35
C ILE A 31 7.41 -18.50 3.46
N VAL A 32 6.34 -18.45 4.27
CA VAL A 32 5.61 -17.21 4.56
C VAL A 32 6.55 -16.18 5.22
N SER A 33 7.24 -16.54 6.30
CA SER A 33 8.16 -15.62 6.99
C SER A 33 9.27 -15.11 6.08
N PHE A 34 9.78 -15.98 5.20
CA PHE A 34 10.80 -15.60 4.22
C PHE A 34 10.25 -14.58 3.22
N ILE A 35 9.08 -14.84 2.62
CA ILE A 35 8.43 -13.93 1.67
C ILE A 35 8.11 -12.58 2.29
N PHE A 36 7.60 -12.57 3.53
CA PHE A 36 7.28 -11.35 4.26
C PHE A 36 8.51 -10.47 4.53
N SER A 37 9.70 -11.07 4.66
CA SER A 37 10.93 -10.32 4.93
C SER A 37 11.42 -9.47 3.75
N PHE A 38 11.16 -9.90 2.49
CA PHE A 38 11.74 -9.24 1.33
C PHE A 38 10.76 -8.44 0.47
N HIS A 39 9.50 -8.88 0.34
CA HIS A 39 8.60 -8.24 -0.62
C HIS A 39 8.29 -6.79 -0.23
N MET A 40 7.99 -6.53 1.06
CA MET A 40 7.68 -5.19 1.54
C MET A 40 8.87 -4.24 1.34
N PRO A 41 10.09 -4.52 1.85
CA PRO A 41 11.25 -3.65 1.62
C PRO A 41 11.56 -3.42 0.13
N LEU A 42 11.42 -4.46 -0.70
CA LEU A 42 11.67 -4.36 -2.13
C LEU A 42 10.69 -3.39 -2.81
N PHE A 43 9.40 -3.41 -2.46
CA PHE A 43 8.44 -2.43 -2.98
C PHE A 43 8.81 -0.99 -2.58
N PHE A 44 9.28 -0.77 -1.36
CA PHE A 44 9.74 0.56 -0.92
C PHE A 44 10.94 1.05 -1.74
N ILE A 45 11.96 0.19 -1.92
CA ILE A 45 13.19 0.53 -2.66
C ILE A 45 12.86 0.86 -4.12
N LEU A 46 12.11 -0.01 -4.81
CA LEU A 46 11.75 0.20 -6.22
C LEU A 46 10.86 1.44 -6.41
N SER A 47 10.00 1.75 -5.44
CA SER A 47 9.15 2.94 -5.44
C SER A 47 9.94 4.23 -5.26
N GLY A 48 10.98 4.21 -4.42
CA GLY A 48 11.94 5.32 -4.26
C GLY A 48 12.78 5.53 -5.51
N TYR A 49 13.31 4.44 -6.09
CA TYR A 49 14.14 4.46 -7.29
C TYR A 49 13.42 5.03 -8.52
N THR A 50 12.14 4.71 -8.68
CA THR A 50 11.30 5.27 -9.76
C THR A 50 10.66 6.61 -9.43
N SER A 51 10.91 7.14 -8.23
CA SER A 51 10.35 8.43 -7.81
C SER A 51 11.18 9.56 -8.40
N GLY A 52 10.72 10.11 -9.52
CA GLY A 52 11.37 11.26 -10.15
C GLY A 52 11.48 12.46 -9.21
N GLN A 53 12.51 13.28 -9.41
CA GLN A 53 12.92 14.37 -8.53
C GLN A 53 11.77 15.33 -8.17
N VAL A 54 11.73 15.74 -6.90
CA VAL A 54 10.81 16.74 -6.37
C VAL A 54 11.64 17.91 -5.83
N LEU A 55 11.94 18.87 -6.70
CA LEU A 55 12.78 20.03 -6.36
C LEU A 55 11.99 21.25 -5.86
N THR A 56 10.66 21.22 -5.96
CA THR A 56 9.81 22.40 -5.64
C THR A 56 8.69 22.00 -4.70
N TRP A 57 8.40 22.85 -3.71
CA TRP A 57 7.30 22.69 -2.76
C TRP A 57 5.92 22.53 -3.43
N GLU A 58 5.70 23.18 -4.57
CA GLU A 58 4.46 23.01 -5.36
C GLU A 58 4.33 21.58 -5.93
N LYS A 59 5.41 21.05 -6.49
CA LYS A 59 5.47 19.67 -7.01
C LYS A 59 5.33 18.65 -5.88
N PHE A 60 5.89 18.95 -4.71
CA PHE A 60 5.72 18.15 -3.50
C PHE A 60 4.25 18.08 -3.07
N LYS A 61 3.59 19.22 -2.90
CA LYS A 61 2.17 19.28 -2.53
C LYS A 61 1.31 18.54 -3.54
N LYS A 62 1.50 18.77 -4.85
CA LYS A 62 0.73 18.10 -5.91
C LYS A 62 0.94 16.58 -5.90
N LYS A 63 2.18 16.10 -5.75
CA LYS A 63 2.47 14.65 -5.65
C LYS A 63 1.90 14.04 -4.37
N GLY A 64 2.00 14.73 -3.24
CA GLY A 64 1.48 14.31 -1.95
C GLY A 64 -0.04 14.17 -1.97
N VAL A 65 -0.75 15.18 -2.46
CA VAL A 65 -2.21 15.16 -2.63
C VAL A 65 -2.64 14.04 -3.57
N ASN A 66 -1.99 13.88 -4.73
CA ASN A 66 -2.31 12.78 -5.65
C ASN A 66 -2.01 11.39 -5.05
N ALA A 67 -0.98 11.25 -4.23
CA ALA A 67 -0.70 10.00 -3.52
C ALA A 67 -1.78 9.72 -2.46
N PHE A 68 -2.18 10.75 -1.71
CA PHE A 68 -3.25 10.67 -0.72
C PHE A 68 -4.56 10.21 -1.37
N PHE A 69 -5.00 10.89 -2.43
CA PHE A 69 -6.23 10.52 -3.14
C PHE A 69 -6.19 9.09 -3.67
N ARG A 70 -5.06 8.62 -4.21
CA ARG A 70 -4.95 7.24 -4.69
C ARG A 70 -5.07 6.22 -3.58
N VAL A 71 -4.41 6.44 -2.45
CA VAL A 71 -4.45 5.51 -1.30
C VAL A 71 -5.85 5.49 -0.70
N TRP A 72 -6.47 6.66 -0.51
CA TRP A 72 -7.84 6.74 0.01
C TRP A 72 -8.90 6.20 -0.95
N LEU A 73 -8.72 6.38 -2.26
CA LEU A 73 -9.60 5.78 -3.26
C LEU A 73 -9.57 4.26 -3.19
N LEU A 74 -8.37 3.66 -3.10
CA LEU A 74 -8.21 2.21 -2.94
C LEU A 74 -8.81 1.72 -1.63
N ALA A 75 -8.62 2.48 -0.53
CA ALA A 75 -9.20 2.14 0.77
C ALA A 75 -10.72 2.13 0.74
N VAL A 76 -11.35 3.17 0.17
CA VAL A 76 -12.81 3.25 0.03
C VAL A 76 -13.33 2.13 -0.85
N LEU A 77 -12.67 1.85 -1.98
CA LEU A 77 -13.04 0.77 -2.90
C LEU A 77 -13.03 -0.59 -2.17
N MET A 78 -12.03 -0.85 -1.32
CA MET A 78 -11.95 -2.09 -0.56
C MET A 78 -13.09 -2.22 0.47
N ILE A 79 -13.39 -1.15 1.22
CA ILE A 79 -14.49 -1.12 2.19
C ILE A 79 -15.84 -1.38 1.49
N VAL A 80 -16.05 -0.78 0.32
CA VAL A 80 -17.27 -0.99 -0.47
C VAL A 80 -17.37 -2.44 -0.95
N LEU A 81 -16.27 -3.03 -1.44
CA LEU A 81 -16.24 -4.44 -1.87
C LEU A 81 -16.55 -5.39 -0.70
N LEU A 82 -15.96 -5.18 0.47
CA LEU A 82 -16.24 -5.99 1.66
C LEU A 82 -17.69 -5.80 2.15
N GLY A 83 -18.19 -4.57 2.10
CA GLY A 83 -19.60 -4.28 2.35
C GLY A 83 -20.52 -5.07 1.43
N PHE A 84 -20.21 -5.10 0.13
CA PHE A 84 -20.99 -5.85 -0.86
C PHE A 84 -20.91 -7.38 -0.64
N GLU A 85 -19.73 -7.92 -0.35
CA GLU A 85 -19.53 -9.33 -0.03
C GLU A 85 -20.39 -9.74 1.18
N THR A 86 -20.36 -8.95 2.26
CA THR A 86 -21.13 -9.25 3.47
C THR A 86 -22.64 -9.18 3.25
N MET A 87 -23.12 -8.28 2.38
CA MET A 87 -24.53 -8.20 1.98
C MET A 87 -24.97 -9.44 1.18
N PHE A 88 -24.13 -9.92 0.25
CA PHE A 88 -24.46 -11.04 -0.62
C PHE A 88 -24.35 -12.41 0.08
N VAL A 89 -23.36 -12.59 0.95
CA VAL A 89 -23.06 -13.88 1.60
C VAL A 89 -23.89 -14.10 2.86
N ASN A 90 -24.13 -13.06 3.67
CA ASN A 90 -24.67 -13.25 5.02
C ASN A 90 -26.16 -12.89 5.19
N ASN A 91 -26.84 -12.23 4.24
CA ASN A 91 -28.26 -11.83 4.36
C ASN A 91 -28.64 -11.11 5.68
N LEU A 92 -27.66 -10.50 6.38
CA LEU A 92 -27.84 -9.87 7.69
C LEU A 92 -28.06 -8.35 7.58
N ASP A 93 -28.64 -7.78 8.64
CA ASP A 93 -29.05 -6.39 8.74
C ASP A 93 -27.89 -5.40 8.42
N SER A 94 -28.03 -4.70 7.30
CA SER A 94 -26.93 -4.03 6.60
C SER A 94 -26.37 -2.80 7.32
N ARG A 95 -27.17 -2.16 8.20
CA ARG A 95 -26.78 -0.91 8.87
C ARG A 95 -25.83 -1.10 10.05
N LEU A 96 -26.03 -2.13 10.86
CA LEU A 96 -25.19 -2.39 12.04
C LEU A 96 -23.84 -3.03 11.66
N LEU A 97 -23.86 -3.89 10.64
CA LEU A 97 -22.65 -4.50 10.09
C LEU A 97 -21.75 -3.48 9.40
N PHE A 98 -22.32 -2.59 8.59
CA PHE A 98 -21.55 -1.54 7.92
C PHE A 98 -20.79 -0.66 8.91
N ARG A 99 -21.44 -0.21 9.99
CA ARG A 99 -20.78 0.60 11.02
C ARG A 99 -19.65 -0.16 11.72
N ASN A 100 -19.85 -1.42 12.05
CA ASN A 100 -18.86 -2.22 12.77
C ASN A 100 -17.68 -2.61 11.88
N ILE A 101 -17.92 -2.94 10.61
CA ILE A 101 -16.88 -3.19 9.60
C ILE A 101 -16.10 -1.91 9.36
N PHE A 102 -16.77 -0.78 9.11
CA PHE A 102 -16.12 0.52 8.88
C PHE A 102 -15.23 0.94 10.06
N LEU A 103 -15.71 0.81 11.29
CA LEU A 103 -14.91 1.12 12.49
C LEU A 103 -13.75 0.14 12.69
N SER A 104 -13.94 -1.13 12.35
CA SER A 104 -12.88 -2.15 12.46
C SER A 104 -11.80 -1.95 11.40
N ASP A 105 -12.20 -1.63 10.17
CA ASP A 105 -11.31 -1.30 9.06
C ASP A 105 -10.53 -0.01 9.36
N LEU A 106 -11.21 1.04 9.84
CA LEU A 106 -10.54 2.27 10.30
C LEU A 106 -9.54 1.99 11.42
N LYS A 107 -9.90 1.16 12.41
CA LYS A 107 -8.96 0.78 13.47
C LYS A 107 -7.79 -0.03 12.93
N GLY A 108 -8.00 -0.95 11.99
CA GLY A 108 -6.92 -1.74 11.41
C GLY A 108 -6.02 -0.93 10.45
N ILE A 109 -6.58 0.07 9.76
CA ILE A 109 -5.86 1.11 9.01
C ILE A 109 -4.90 1.88 9.93
N PHE A 110 -5.27 2.16 11.18
CA PHE A 110 -4.44 2.93 12.11
C PHE A 110 -3.57 2.11 13.06
N TRP A 111 -3.93 0.84 13.33
CA TRP A 111 -3.25 0.00 14.31
C TRP A 111 -2.53 -1.21 13.71
N GLY A 112 -2.80 -1.56 12.44
CA GLY A 112 -2.15 -2.66 11.74
C GLY A 112 -2.46 -4.06 12.31
N SER A 113 -3.43 -4.18 13.22
CA SER A 113 -3.78 -5.46 13.86
C SER A 113 -4.98 -6.09 13.18
N ASN A 114 -4.84 -7.39 12.86
CA ASN A 114 -5.98 -8.26 12.55
C ASN A 114 -6.82 -8.45 13.83
N ILE A 115 -7.75 -7.53 14.06
CA ILE A 115 -8.75 -7.68 15.12
C ILE A 115 -9.66 -8.85 14.69
N GLN A 116 -9.50 -9.99 15.35
CA GLN A 116 -10.27 -11.25 15.16
C GLN A 116 -11.78 -11.12 15.45
N ALA A 117 -12.35 -9.91 15.53
CA ALA A 117 -13.75 -9.71 15.88
C ALA A 117 -14.72 -10.20 14.79
N ILE A 118 -14.22 -10.40 13.57
CA ILE A 118 -14.93 -10.93 12.42
C ILE A 118 -13.83 -11.59 11.57
N ASN A 119 -14.07 -12.76 10.98
CA ASN A 119 -13.10 -13.57 10.19
C ASN A 119 -12.51 -12.87 8.93
N LEU A 120 -12.49 -11.54 8.89
CA LEU A 120 -11.94 -10.67 7.87
C LEU A 120 -10.45 -10.45 8.14
N MET A 121 -9.61 -11.42 7.75
CA MET A 121 -8.15 -11.35 7.79
C MET A 121 -7.53 -10.39 6.75
N ASN A 122 -8.30 -9.44 6.21
CA ASN A 122 -7.90 -8.64 5.04
C ASN A 122 -7.36 -7.25 5.38
N VAL A 123 -7.43 -6.81 6.65
CA VAL A 123 -7.09 -5.43 7.03
C VAL A 123 -5.58 -5.16 7.04
N GLY A 124 -4.74 -6.21 7.09
CA GLY A 124 -3.28 -6.08 7.07
C GLY A 124 -2.72 -5.44 5.78
N VAL A 125 -3.40 -5.59 4.64
CA VAL A 125 -2.96 -5.02 3.36
C VAL A 125 -3.09 -3.49 3.34
N MET A 126 -4.08 -2.94 4.02
CA MET A 126 -4.34 -1.49 4.07
C MET A 126 -3.28 -0.75 4.89
N TRP A 127 -2.81 -1.37 5.97
CA TRP A 127 -1.72 -0.84 6.77
C TRP A 127 -0.47 -0.57 5.92
N PHE A 128 -0.13 -1.51 5.03
CA PHE A 128 0.99 -1.35 4.12
C PHE A 128 0.85 -0.12 3.21
N LEU A 129 -0.33 0.14 2.65
CA LEU A 129 -0.57 1.31 1.79
C LEU A 129 -0.34 2.64 2.53
N ILE A 130 -0.68 2.69 3.81
CA ILE A 130 -0.52 3.88 4.65
C ILE A 130 0.95 4.11 4.98
N VAL A 131 1.67 3.05 5.40
CA VAL A 131 3.12 3.13 5.62
C VAL A 131 3.83 3.52 4.33
N PHE A 132 3.41 2.97 3.20
CA PHE A 132 3.92 3.31 1.87
C PHE A 132 3.69 4.78 1.52
N PHE A 133 2.51 5.31 1.82
CA PHE A 133 2.20 6.73 1.65
C PHE A 133 3.13 7.63 2.48
N TRP A 134 3.28 7.33 3.77
CA TRP A 134 4.16 8.10 4.66
C TRP A 134 5.62 8.02 4.23
N SER A 135 6.11 6.84 3.86
CA SER A 135 7.46 6.68 3.32
C SER A 135 7.70 7.53 2.06
N LYS A 136 6.73 7.57 1.13
CA LYS A 136 6.77 8.44 -0.05
C LYS A 136 6.80 9.92 0.30
N ILE A 137 6.00 10.36 1.29
CA ILE A 137 6.02 11.75 1.76
C ILE A 137 7.40 12.08 2.33
N LEU A 138 7.91 11.25 3.24
CA LEU A 138 9.21 11.43 3.86
C LEU A 138 10.31 11.51 2.80
N TYR A 139 10.33 10.58 1.85
CA TYR A 139 11.31 10.58 0.76
C TYR A 139 11.26 11.88 -0.08
N ASN A 140 10.06 12.30 -0.50
CA ASN A 140 9.93 13.53 -1.27
C ASN A 140 10.27 14.78 -0.42
N PHE A 141 10.01 14.75 0.89
CA PHE A 141 10.38 15.82 1.81
C PHE A 141 11.90 15.94 1.95
N PHE A 142 12.61 14.81 2.11
CA PHE A 142 14.06 14.77 2.10
C PHE A 142 14.65 15.33 0.79
N GLN A 143 14.04 15.04 -0.37
CA GLN A 143 14.46 15.60 -1.65
C GLN A 143 14.29 17.13 -1.76
N VAL A 144 13.32 17.71 -1.05
CA VAL A 144 13.08 19.17 -1.05
C VAL A 144 13.96 19.88 -0.02
N CYS A 145 14.21 19.27 1.14
CA CYS A 145 15.04 19.84 2.19
C CYS A 145 16.55 19.75 1.91
N PHE A 146 16.98 18.70 1.20
CA PHE A 146 18.38 18.52 0.81
C PHE A 146 18.49 18.65 -0.71
N ASP A 147 19.01 19.80 -1.17
CA ASP A 147 19.40 20.01 -2.57
C ASP A 147 20.50 19.03 -2.94
N ASN A 148 20.12 17.87 -3.47
CA ASN A 148 21.10 16.85 -3.76
C ASN A 148 21.51 16.89 -5.24
N LYS A 149 22.64 17.56 -5.45
CA LYS A 149 23.50 17.51 -6.64
C LYS A 149 23.94 16.08 -7.02
N TYR A 150 23.63 15.08 -6.19
CA TYR A 150 24.00 13.67 -6.34
C TYR A 150 22.82 12.69 -6.41
N ASN A 151 21.56 13.15 -6.53
CA ASN A 151 20.39 12.27 -6.52
C ASN A 151 20.19 11.43 -7.81
N GLY A 152 21.21 11.30 -8.67
CA GLY A 152 21.21 10.35 -9.79
C GLY A 152 19.97 10.41 -10.69
N GLY A 153 19.32 11.57 -10.76
CA GLY A 153 18.19 11.76 -11.66
C GLY A 153 18.76 11.96 -13.05
N LEU A 154 18.59 10.95 -13.89
CA LEU A 154 18.41 11.16 -15.33
C LEU A 154 17.24 12.13 -15.56
#